data_AF-A0A2D4IZQ9-F1
#
_entry.id   AF-A0A2D4IZQ9-F1
#
_cell.length_a   1.000
_cell.length_b   1.000
_cell.length_c   1.000
_cell.angle_alpha   90.00
_cell.angle_beta   90.00
_cell.angle_gamma   90.00
#
_symmetry.space_group_name_H-M   'P 1'
#
loop_
_entity.id
_entity.type
_entity.pdbx_description
1 polymer ?
#
loop_
_entity_poly.entity_id
_entity_poly.type
_entity_poly.pdbx_seq_one_letter_code
_entity_poly.pdbx_strand_id
1 'polypeptide(L)'
;TTKAHINRQGGTHSRSLMLEAERLCRWAERNLASIKAEHISGVSNVQADWLSRTSVDHTEWQLHPSLFQDAVRKFGLPSVDLFASPQNAQLPRFFTRYPSPGAENVNTFRCPWPH
;
A
#
# COMPACT_ATOMS: atom_id res chain seq x y z
N THR A 1 -12.78 -12.33 15.08
CA THR A 1 -12.93 -11.11 14.26
C THR A 1 -12.43 -9.91 15.06
N THR A 2 -11.91 -8.87 14.41
CA THR A 2 -11.31 -7.69 15.08
C THR A 2 -12.25 -7.03 16.10
N LYS A 3 -13.54 -6.90 15.75
CA LYS A 3 -14.59 -6.43 16.68
C LYS A 3 -14.63 -7.21 17.99
N ALA A 4 -14.58 -8.54 17.92
CA ALA A 4 -14.63 -9.39 19.11
C ALA A 4 -13.36 -9.23 19.95
N HIS A 5 -12.19 -9.06 19.33
CA HIS A 5 -10.95 -8.81 20.04
C HIS A 5 -10.97 -7.48 20.80
N ILE A 6 -11.51 -6.40 20.23
CA ILE A 6 -11.61 -5.12 20.94
C ILE A 6 -12.63 -5.23 22.08
N ASN A 7 -13.83 -5.76 21.80
CA ASN A 7 -14.90 -5.84 22.80
C ASN A 7 -14.62 -6.82 23.94
N ARG A 8 -13.74 -7.81 23.72
CA ARG A 8 -13.29 -8.76 24.74
C ARG A 8 -11.89 -8.45 25.27
N GLN A 9 -11.32 -7.30 24.89
CA GLN A 9 -10.00 -6.84 25.34
C GLN A 9 -8.87 -7.85 25.07
N GLY A 10 -8.92 -8.52 23.92
CA GLY A 10 -7.92 -9.47 23.47
C GLY A 10 -8.51 -10.84 23.13
N GLY A 11 -7.64 -11.83 23.11
CA GLY A 11 -7.97 -13.24 22.87
C GLY A 11 -6.73 -14.11 22.91
N THR A 12 -6.90 -15.43 22.91
CA THR A 12 -5.83 -16.39 23.21
C THR A 12 -5.12 -16.95 21.98
N HIS A 13 -5.66 -16.71 20.78
CA HIS A 13 -5.16 -17.33 19.55
C HIS A 13 -3.95 -16.64 18.91
N SER A 14 -3.70 -15.36 19.22
CA SER A 14 -2.57 -14.62 18.65
C SER A 14 -2.00 -13.66 19.68
N ARG A 15 -0.74 -13.89 20.06
CA ARG A 15 -0.01 -13.05 21.03
C ARG A 15 0.17 -11.63 20.52
N SER A 16 0.46 -11.44 19.23
CA SER A 16 0.62 -10.09 18.66
C SER A 16 -0.68 -9.29 18.70
N LEU A 17 -1.80 -9.90 18.32
CA LEU A 17 -3.11 -9.24 18.38
C LEU A 17 -3.55 -8.94 19.82
N MET A 18 -3.20 -9.81 20.77
CA MET A 18 -3.46 -9.58 22.19
C MET A 18 -2.68 -8.36 22.71
N LEU A 19 -1.39 -8.24 22.35
CA LEU A 19 -0.58 -7.08 22.73
C LEU A 19 -1.12 -5.77 22.15
N GLU A 20 -1.60 -5.77 20.91
CA GLU A 20 -2.22 -4.56 20.34
C GLU A 20 -3.55 -4.21 21.01
N ALA A 21 -4.38 -5.21 21.35
CA ALA A 21 -5.61 -4.97 22.10
C ALA A 21 -5.31 -4.39 23.50
N GLU A 22 -4.29 -4.92 24.19
CA GLU A 22 -3.85 -4.40 25.48
C GLU A 22 -3.37 -2.95 25.39
N ARG A 23 -2.57 -2.61 24.37
CA ARG A 23 -2.13 -1.22 24.12
C ARG A 23 -3.33 -0.30 23.90
N LEU A 24 -4.30 -0.71 23.09
CA LEU A 24 -5.52 0.05 22.84
C LEU A 24 -6.31 0.27 24.14
N CYS A 25 -6.52 -0.79 24.93
CA CYS A 25 -7.25 -0.71 26.20
C CYS A 25 -6.57 0.23 27.21
N ARG A 26 -5.25 0.09 27.41
CA ARG A 26 -4.49 0.97 28.32
C ARG A 26 -4.55 2.44 27.89
N TRP A 27 -4.55 2.70 26.59
CA TRP A 27 -4.73 4.06 26.09
C TRP A 27 -6.17 4.54 26.35
N ALA A 28 -7.17 3.72 26.05
CA ALA A 28 -8.57 4.08 26.27
C ALA A 28 -8.90 4.35 27.73
N GLU A 29 -8.39 3.55 28.67
CA GLU A 29 -8.56 3.75 30.12
C GLU A 29 -8.12 5.14 30.61
N ARG A 30 -7.12 5.73 29.94
CA ARG A 30 -6.58 7.04 30.30
C ARG A 30 -7.29 8.20 29.61
N ASN A 31 -7.96 7.95 28.49
CA ASN A 31 -8.41 9.00 27.57
C ASN A 31 -9.92 8.99 27.28
N LEU A 32 -10.61 7.88 27.54
CA LEU A 32 -12.01 7.68 27.18
C LEU A 32 -12.82 7.18 28.37
N ALA A 33 -14.08 7.61 28.45
CA ALA A 33 -15.01 7.07 29.45
C ALA A 33 -15.39 5.60 29.15
N SER A 34 -15.46 5.22 27.87
CA SER A 34 -15.66 3.83 27.43
C SER A 34 -15.28 3.67 25.95
N ILE A 35 -15.05 2.42 25.53
CA ILE A 35 -14.77 2.06 24.13
C ILE A 35 -15.51 0.77 23.76
N LYS A 36 -16.07 0.72 22.54
CA LYS A 36 -16.70 -0.47 21.95
C LYS A 36 -16.52 -0.44 20.44
N ALA A 37 -16.24 -1.60 19.87
CA ALA A 37 -16.21 -1.81 18.43
C ALA A 37 -17.59 -2.27 17.91
N GLU A 38 -18.05 -1.61 16.86
CA GLU A 38 -19.26 -1.96 16.13
C GLU A 38 -18.97 -2.14 14.65
N HIS A 39 -19.77 -2.96 13.98
CA HIS A 39 -19.62 -3.17 12.55
C HIS A 39 -20.49 -2.14 11.83
N ILE A 40 -19.87 -1.35 10.96
CA ILE A 40 -20.58 -0.44 10.05
C ILE A 40 -20.58 -1.01 8.63
N SER A 41 -21.59 -0.66 7.83
CA SER A 41 -21.63 -1.09 6.43
C SER A 41 -20.52 -0.39 5.63
N GLY A 42 -20.02 -1.04 4.57
CA GLY A 42 -18.99 -0.45 3.71
C GLY A 42 -19.42 0.88 3.08
N VAL A 43 -20.72 1.06 2.81
CA VAL A 43 -21.28 2.32 2.30
C VAL A 43 -21.11 3.46 3.30
N SER A 44 -21.10 3.17 4.60
CA SER A 44 -20.84 4.15 5.66
C SER A 44 -19.34 4.32 5.96
N ASN A 45 -18.48 3.42 5.47
CA ASN A 45 -17.03 3.44 5.71
C ASN A 45 -16.24 4.12 4.57
N VAL A 46 -16.92 4.66 3.56
CA VAL A 46 -16.30 5.20 2.34
C VAL A 46 -15.18 6.20 2.63
N GLN A 47 -15.36 7.11 3.60
CA GLN A 47 -14.36 8.12 3.91
C GLN A 47 -13.10 7.52 4.57
N ALA A 48 -13.27 6.59 5.51
CA ALA A 48 -12.14 5.91 6.14
C ALA A 48 -11.42 4.99 5.15
N ASP A 49 -12.17 4.28 4.31
CA ASP A 49 -11.60 3.47 3.23
C ASP A 49 -10.84 4.34 2.23
N TRP A 50 -11.38 5.48 1.83
CA TRP A 50 -10.68 6.44 0.98
C TRP A 50 -9.38 6.92 1.65
N LEU A 51 -9.45 7.48 2.85
CA LEU A 51 -8.27 7.98 3.59
C LEU A 51 -7.20 6.91 3.82
N SER A 52 -7.61 5.67 4.13
CA SER A 52 -6.68 4.55 4.30
C SER A 52 -5.92 4.22 3.01
N ARG A 53 -6.51 4.52 1.85
CA ARG A 53 -5.93 4.32 0.52
C ARG A 53 -5.21 5.56 0.00
N THR A 54 -5.51 6.75 0.51
CA THR A 54 -4.90 8.01 0.07
C THR A 54 -3.47 8.19 0.59
N SER A 55 -3.06 7.48 1.66
CA SER A 55 -1.78 7.71 2.34
C SER A 55 -0.55 7.01 1.72
N VAL A 56 -0.74 6.19 0.69
CA VAL A 56 0.38 5.59 -0.04
C VAL A 56 0.11 5.79 -1.53
N ASP A 57 0.78 6.78 -2.12
CA ASP A 57 0.83 6.85 -3.57
C ASP A 57 1.72 5.71 -4.07
N HIS A 58 1.08 4.57 -4.35
CA HIS A 58 1.76 3.41 -4.91
C HIS A 58 2.40 3.70 -6.29
N THR A 59 2.13 4.86 -6.91
CA THR A 59 2.83 5.29 -8.14
C THR A 59 4.27 5.74 -7.92
N GLU A 60 4.72 5.89 -6.67
CA GLU A 60 6.11 6.24 -6.33
C GLU A 60 6.97 5.04 -5.91
N TRP A 61 6.40 3.83 -5.84
CA TRP A 61 7.17 2.66 -5.43
C TRP A 61 8.07 2.20 -6.58
N GLN A 62 9.36 2.07 -6.31
CA GLN A 62 10.31 1.38 -7.18
C GLN A 62 10.90 0.17 -6.45
N LEU A 63 11.28 -0.84 -7.22
CA LEU A 63 12.12 -1.91 -6.70
C LEU A 63 13.43 -1.29 -6.15
N HIS A 64 13.89 -1.75 -4.99
CA HIS A 64 15.15 -1.24 -4.43
C HIS A 64 16.28 -1.37 -5.47
N PRO A 65 17.11 -0.33 -5.69
CA PRO A 65 18.08 -0.34 -6.78
C PRO A 65 19.00 -1.56 -6.81
N SER A 66 19.39 -2.10 -5.64
CA SER A 66 20.19 -3.33 -5.58
C SER A 66 19.45 -4.55 -6.12
N LEU A 67 18.16 -4.70 -5.79
CA LEU A 67 17.33 -5.81 -6.27
C LEU A 67 17.04 -5.66 -7.77
N PHE A 68 16.91 -4.43 -8.26
CA PHE A 68 16.82 -4.16 -9.69
C PHE A 68 18.11 -4.59 -10.40
N GLN A 69 19.28 -4.24 -9.87
CA GLN A 69 20.56 -4.68 -10.42
C GLN A 69 20.72 -6.21 -10.38
N ASP A 70 20.23 -6.88 -9.32
CA ASP A 70 20.20 -8.34 -9.24
C ASP A 70 19.34 -8.95 -10.34
N ALA A 71 18.17 -8.36 -10.61
CA ALA A 71 17.28 -8.76 -11.70
C ALA A 71 17.94 -8.53 -13.07
N VAL A 72 18.58 -7.38 -13.28
CA VAL A 72 19.31 -7.06 -14.53
C VAL A 72 20.44 -8.07 -14.77
N ARG A 73 21.20 -8.44 -13.74
CA ARG A 73 22.26 -9.46 -13.87
C ARG A 73 21.71 -10.83 -14.24
N LYS A 74 20.50 -11.16 -13.78
CA LYS A 74 19.87 -12.47 -13.99
C LYS A 74 19.12 -12.57 -15.33
N PHE A 75 18.43 -11.52 -15.74
CA PHE A 75 17.50 -11.54 -16.87
C PHE A 75 17.89 -10.62 -18.03
N GLY A 76 18.94 -9.81 -17.86
CA GLY A 76 19.33 -8.77 -18.82
C GLY A 76 18.72 -7.40 -18.48
N LEU A 77 19.29 -6.34 -19.05
CA LEU A 77 18.79 -4.98 -18.89
C LEU A 77 17.51 -4.80 -19.71
N PRO A 78 16.36 -4.43 -19.10
CA PRO A 78 15.15 -4.17 -19.86
C PRO A 78 15.30 -2.91 -20.72
N SER A 79 14.62 -2.87 -21.86
CA SER A 79 14.65 -1.74 -22.79
C SER A 79 13.73 -0.57 -22.36
N VAL A 80 12.76 -0.82 -21.48
CA VAL A 80 11.78 0.15 -20.99
C VAL A 80 11.26 -0.23 -19.59
N ASP A 81 10.93 0.77 -18.77
CA ASP A 81 10.21 0.62 -17.52
C ASP A 81 8.72 0.90 -17.70
N LEU A 82 7.89 -0.14 -17.69
CA LEU A 82 6.50 -0.02 -18.13
C LEU A 82 5.60 0.62 -17.06
N PHE A 83 5.90 0.46 -15.78
CA PHE A 83 4.98 0.86 -14.71
C PHE A 83 5.61 1.89 -13.78
N ALA A 84 6.10 2.99 -14.36
CA ALA A 84 6.87 3.99 -13.65
C ALA A 84 6.28 5.40 -13.78
N SER A 85 6.95 6.34 -13.13
CA SER A 85 6.78 7.78 -13.10
C SER A 85 8.16 8.43 -13.26
N PRO A 86 8.24 9.73 -13.58
CA PRO A 86 9.54 10.43 -13.64
C PRO A 86 10.35 10.34 -12.33
N GLN A 87 9.67 10.13 -11.20
CA GLN A 87 10.27 10.07 -9.88
C GLN A 87 10.85 8.68 -9.53
N ASN A 88 10.33 7.61 -10.15
CA ASN A 88 10.67 6.22 -9.76
C ASN A 88 11.19 5.35 -10.92
N ALA A 89 11.28 5.91 -12.13
CA ALA A 89 11.78 5.18 -13.30
C ALA A 89 13.24 4.77 -13.07
N GLN A 90 13.51 3.48 -13.22
CA GLN A 90 14.88 2.93 -13.12
C GLN A 90 15.55 2.80 -14.49
N LEU A 91 14.86 3.22 -15.55
CA LEU A 91 15.34 3.26 -16.93
C LEU A 91 15.02 4.62 -17.58
N PRO A 92 15.84 5.10 -18.54
CA PRO A 92 15.57 6.35 -19.24
C PRO A 92 14.27 6.33 -20.05
N ARG A 93 13.89 5.15 -20.56
CA ARG A 93 12.65 4.91 -21.29
C ARG A 93 11.63 4.34 -20.33
N PHE A 94 10.50 5.03 -20.15
CA PHE A 94 9.47 4.57 -19.23
C PHE A 94 8.06 4.98 -19.64
N PHE A 95 7.08 4.18 -19.25
CA PHE A 95 5.66 4.44 -19.49
C PHE A 95 4.98 4.79 -18.17
N THR A 96 3.94 5.61 -18.26
CA THR A 96 3.24 6.16 -17.09
C THR A 96 1.76 5.81 -17.11
N ARG A 97 1.13 5.83 -15.94
CA ARG A 97 -0.33 5.61 -15.84
C ARG A 97 -1.14 6.79 -16.41
N TYR A 98 -0.64 8.00 -16.22
CA TYR A 98 -1.25 9.26 -16.67
C TYR A 98 -0.19 10.10 -17.40
N PRO A 99 -0.58 11.00 -18.32
CA PRO A 99 0.37 11.86 -19.03
C PRO A 99 1.32 12.58 -18.07
N SER A 100 2.62 12.41 -18.29
CA SER A 100 3.67 12.98 -17.45
C SER A 100 4.87 13.39 -18.32
N PRO A 101 5.58 14.49 -17.99
CA PRO A 101 6.76 14.90 -18.73
C PRO A 101 7.84 13.82 -18.77
N GLY A 102 8.45 13.61 -19.94
CA GLY A 102 9.52 12.63 -20.12
C GLY A 102 9.07 11.18 -20.27
N ALA A 103 7.78 10.88 -20.07
CA ALA A 103 7.24 9.55 -20.34
C ALA A 103 7.22 9.27 -21.85
N GLU A 104 7.68 8.09 -22.26
CA GLU A 104 7.64 7.65 -23.66
C GLU A 104 6.21 7.30 -24.09
N ASN A 105 5.40 6.76 -23.17
CA ASN A 105 3.98 6.49 -23.44
C ASN A 105 3.12 6.50 -22.16
N VAL A 106 1.80 6.43 -22.36
CA VAL A 106 0.79 6.38 -21.29
C VAL A 106 -0.04 5.11 -21.44
N ASN A 107 -0.32 4.44 -20.32
CA ASN A 107 -1.11 3.22 -20.24
C ASN A 107 -0.53 2.06 -21.08
N THR A 108 0.39 1.33 -20.45
CA THR A 108 1.07 0.14 -21.01
C THR A 108 0.15 -0.87 -21.67
N PHE A 109 -1.05 -1.09 -21.14
CA PHE A 109 -1.99 -2.07 -21.67
C PHE A 109 -2.61 -1.66 -23.01
N ARG A 110 -2.47 -0.38 -23.41
CA ARG A 110 -2.96 0.14 -24.70
C ARG A 110 -1.86 0.28 -25.75
N CYS A 111 -0.62 -0.05 -25.39
CA CYS A 111 0.53 0.07 -26.26
C CYS A 111 0.98 -1.31 -26.74
N PRO A 112 1.46 -1.44 -27.98
CA PRO A 112 2.23 -2.61 -28.37
C PRO A 112 3.47 -2.70 -27.49
N TRP A 113 3.80 -3.92 -27.04
CA TRP A 113 4.95 -4.15 -26.20
C TRP A 113 6.23 -3.92 -27.02
N PRO A 114 7.18 -3.11 -26.53
CA PRO A 114 8.43 -2.92 -27.23
C PRO A 114 9.20 -4.24 -27.28
N HIS A 115 9.79 -4.50 -28.44
CA HIS A 115 10.69 -5.65 -28.68
C HIS A 115 12.02 -5.48 -27.94
#